data_AF-A0A7V4UCL1-F1
#
_entry.id   AF-A0A7V4UCL1-F1
#
_cell.length_a   1.000
_cell.length_b   1.000
_cell.length_c   1.000
_cell.angle_alpha   90.00
_cell.angle_beta   90.00
_cell.angle_gamma   90.00
#
_symmetry.space_group_name_H-M   'P 1'
#
loop_
_entity.id
_entity.type
_entity.pdbx_description
1 polymer ?
#
loop_
_entity_poly.entity_id
_entity_poly.type
_entity_poly.pdbx_seq_one_letter_code
_entity_poly.pdbx_strand_id
1 'polypeptide(L)'
;MLGAISILAAGPTAFEPSPRQVLMLAGLLGVLGLLMWRARRRDEGPSPRQYRREIDAATRDEQQVRDELKDIMRELDALSIRIARQVDDALTRLQQATAEADRRIAQLSQPTATSRVEPAPPGGSALDALPSVSSVTAPSLTSSSAEAATGGPPRALAPAPTDARLAVVYALADAGLSATDIARQTGRQAGEIELILNLRRAAAEPRSTE
;
A
#
# COMPACT_ATOMS: atom_id res chain seq x y z
N MET A 1 71.15 46.22 -51.02
CA MET A 1 69.95 45.38 -50.92
C MET A 1 69.53 45.30 -49.46
N LEU A 2 68.23 45.55 -49.22
CA LEU A 2 67.42 45.34 -48.01
C LEU A 2 67.92 45.83 -46.64
N GLY A 3 67.14 46.74 -46.03
CA GLY A 3 67.16 46.98 -44.59
C GLY A 3 66.80 48.40 -44.12
N ALA A 4 65.84 49.09 -44.75
CA ALA A 4 65.35 50.37 -44.23
C ALA A 4 64.36 50.14 -43.09
N ILE A 5 64.84 50.17 -41.84
CA ILE A 5 64.00 50.28 -40.65
C ILE A 5 63.72 51.77 -40.44
N SER A 6 62.62 52.25 -40.99
CA SER A 6 62.10 53.59 -40.70
C SER A 6 61.26 53.55 -39.43
N ILE A 7 61.87 53.93 -38.31
CA ILE A 7 61.16 54.47 -37.16
C ILE A 7 60.77 55.90 -37.54
N LEU A 8 59.47 56.17 -37.73
CA LEU A 8 58.96 57.53 -37.84
C LEU A 8 57.79 57.74 -36.86
N ALA A 9 58.18 58.35 -35.74
CA ALA A 9 57.49 59.36 -34.96
C ALA A 9 55.95 59.34 -34.93
N ALA A 10 55.45 59.12 -33.71
CA ALA A 10 54.13 59.51 -33.23
C ALA A 10 53.70 60.91 -33.71
N GLY A 11 52.55 60.97 -34.38
CA GLY A 11 51.72 62.16 -34.45
C GLY A 11 50.50 61.98 -33.53
N PRO A 12 50.15 62.94 -32.66
CA PRO A 12 48.92 62.87 -31.90
C PRO A 12 47.76 63.10 -32.88
N THR A 13 47.06 62.05 -33.28
CA THR A 13 45.72 62.20 -33.84
C THR A 13 44.84 62.71 -32.72
N ALA A 14 44.72 64.04 -32.60
CA ALA A 14 43.68 64.68 -31.83
C ALA A 14 42.34 64.22 -32.41
N PHE A 15 41.80 63.15 -31.83
CA PHE A 15 40.45 62.71 -32.09
C PHE A 15 39.56 63.78 -31.48
N GLU A 16 39.14 64.80 -32.25
CA GLU A 16 38.10 65.72 -31.78
C GLU A 16 36.79 64.95 -31.75
N PRO A 17 36.31 64.52 -30.56
CA PRO A 17 35.08 63.77 -30.51
C PRO A 17 33.95 64.76 -30.83
N SER A 18 33.17 64.46 -31.86
CA SER A 18 31.97 65.26 -32.13
C SER A 18 31.11 65.29 -30.85
N PRO A 19 30.50 66.44 -30.49
CA PRO A 19 29.71 66.56 -29.25
C PRO A 19 28.58 65.52 -29.19
N ARG A 20 28.11 65.07 -30.36
CA ARG A 20 27.16 63.97 -30.51
C ARG A 20 27.73 62.60 -30.10
N GLN A 21 28.99 62.29 -30.43
CA GLN A 21 29.66 61.05 -30.01
C GLN A 21 29.92 61.01 -28.51
N VAL A 22 30.26 62.16 -27.90
CA VAL A 22 30.42 62.26 -26.43
C VAL A 22 29.11 61.94 -25.71
N LEU A 23 27.99 62.48 -26.20
CA LEU A 23 26.66 62.19 -25.64
C LEU A 23 26.24 60.72 -25.81
N MET A 24 26.54 60.11 -26.96
CA MET A 24 26.27 58.68 -27.19
C MET A 24 27.12 57.78 -26.28
N LEU A 25 28.40 58.12 -26.10
CA LEU A 25 29.30 57.35 -25.24
C LEU A 25 28.91 57.46 -23.76
N ALA A 26 28.54 58.67 -23.31
CA ALA A 26 28.04 58.90 -21.96
C ALA A 26 26.72 58.16 -21.70
N GLY A 27 25.80 58.16 -22.67
CA GLY A 27 24.56 57.40 -22.60
C GLY A 27 24.80 55.89 -22.54
N LEU A 28 25.69 55.37 -23.39
CA LEU A 28 26.05 53.94 -23.41
C LEU A 28 26.67 53.51 -22.07
N LEU A 29 27.60 54.31 -21.53
CA LEU A 29 28.21 54.07 -20.21
C LEU A 29 27.18 54.14 -19.09
N GLY A 30 26.24 55.08 -19.15
CA GLY A 30 25.15 55.19 -18.19
C GLY A 30 24.21 53.97 -18.22
N VAL A 31 23.83 53.51 -19.41
CA VAL A 31 22.99 52.32 -19.58
C VAL A 31 23.74 51.07 -19.12
N LEU A 32 25.02 50.92 -19.48
CA LEU A 32 25.86 49.80 -19.06
C LEU A 32 26.05 49.79 -17.54
N GLY A 33 26.27 50.96 -16.94
CA GLY A 33 26.35 51.15 -15.49
C GLY A 33 25.02 50.82 -14.80
N LEU A 34 23.89 51.23 -15.36
CA LEU A 34 22.56 50.91 -14.84
C LEU A 34 22.25 49.42 -14.97
N LEU A 35 22.65 48.78 -16.06
CA LEU A 35 22.51 47.33 -16.27
C LEU A 35 23.38 46.56 -15.30
N MET A 36 24.64 46.98 -15.08
CA MET A 36 25.50 46.38 -14.07
C MET A 36 24.98 46.62 -12.66
N TRP A 37 24.45 47.81 -12.36
CA TRP A 37 23.85 48.08 -11.06
C TRP A 37 22.59 47.26 -10.83
N ARG A 38 21.77 47.08 -11.87
CA ARG A 38 20.57 46.23 -11.83
C ARG A 38 20.93 44.74 -11.77
N ALA A 39 21.98 44.30 -12.45
CA ALA A 39 22.48 42.93 -12.40
C ALA A 39 23.11 42.63 -11.03
N ARG A 40 23.91 43.55 -10.49
CA ARG A 40 24.53 43.43 -9.18
C ARG A 40 23.52 43.52 -8.03
N ARG A 41 22.42 44.24 -8.22
CA ARG A 41 21.24 44.17 -7.33
C ARG A 41 20.42 42.89 -7.50
N ARG A 42 20.57 42.18 -8.62
CA ARG A 42 19.96 40.86 -8.86
C ARG A 42 20.85 39.71 -8.41
N ASP A 43 22.10 39.96 -8.01
CA ASP A 43 23.03 38.96 -7.49
C ASP A 43 22.75 38.52 -6.04
N GLU A 44 21.61 38.93 -5.46
CA GLU A 44 20.98 38.16 -4.38
C GLU A 44 20.30 36.89 -4.92
N GLY A 45 21.07 36.08 -5.67
CA GLY A 45 20.70 34.71 -5.97
C GLY A 45 20.65 33.85 -4.70
N PRO A 46 20.03 32.65 -4.73
CA PRO A 46 19.87 31.78 -3.58
C PRO A 46 21.20 31.61 -2.83
N SER A 47 21.20 32.00 -1.56
CA SER A 47 22.45 32.14 -0.81
C SER A 47 23.19 30.78 -0.75
N PRO A 48 24.54 30.75 -0.73
CA PRO A 48 25.32 29.53 -0.52
C PRO A 48 24.93 28.74 0.75
N ARG A 49 24.21 29.37 1.68
CA ARG A 49 23.66 28.75 2.89
C ARG A 49 22.36 27.97 2.63
N GLN A 50 21.59 28.33 1.61
CA GLN A 50 20.39 27.59 1.19
C GLN A 50 20.77 26.25 0.56
N TYR A 51 21.77 26.22 -0.33
CA TYR A 51 22.31 24.97 -0.88
C TYR A 51 22.81 24.01 0.22
N ARG A 52 23.50 24.51 1.25
CA ARG A 52 23.90 23.68 2.39
C ARG A 52 22.69 23.14 3.17
N ARG A 53 21.67 23.97 3.41
CA ARG A 53 20.44 23.54 4.10
C ARG A 53 19.65 22.48 3.32
N GLU A 54 19.64 22.56 1.99
CA GLU A 54 18.94 21.58 1.15
C GLU A 54 19.64 20.21 1.16
N ILE A 55 20.98 20.18 1.13
CA ILE A 55 21.74 18.93 1.26
C ILE A 55 21.53 18.31 2.64
N ASP A 56 21.61 19.10 3.71
CA ASP A 56 21.36 18.63 5.09
C ASP A 56 19.91 18.17 5.30
N ALA A 57 18.95 18.73 4.55
CA ALA A 57 17.57 18.28 4.56
C ALA A 57 17.41 16.94 3.84
N ALA A 58 17.99 16.79 2.64
CA ALA A 58 17.95 15.54 1.89
C ALA A 58 18.58 14.36 2.66
N THR A 59 19.70 14.59 3.37
CA THR A 59 20.31 13.55 4.21
C THR A 59 19.48 13.17 5.43
N ARG A 60 18.68 14.10 5.97
CA ARG A 60 17.78 13.83 7.10
C ARG A 60 16.58 13.00 6.65
N ASP A 61 16.05 13.29 5.47
CA ASP A 61 14.97 12.50 4.87
C ASP A 61 15.44 11.05 4.63
N GLU A 62 16.66 10.85 4.12
CA GLU A 62 17.23 9.50 3.94
C GLU A 62 17.39 8.76 5.29
N GLN A 63 17.86 9.45 6.32
CA GLN A 63 18.01 8.87 7.66
C GLN A 63 16.65 8.51 8.27
N GLN A 64 15.65 9.37 8.10
CA GLN A 64 14.29 9.13 8.58
C GLN A 64 13.70 7.87 7.94
N VAL A 65 13.82 7.71 6.61
CA VAL A 65 13.35 6.51 5.91
C VAL A 65 14.09 5.25 6.39
N ARG A 66 15.40 5.35 6.63
CA ARG A 66 16.19 4.24 7.15
C ARG A 66 15.77 3.83 8.55
N ASP A 67 15.47 4.79 9.41
CA ASP A 67 15.04 4.52 10.78
C ASP A 67 13.61 3.97 10.83
N GLU A 68 12.71 4.48 9.99
CA GLU A 68 11.36 3.91 9.82
C GLU A 68 11.42 2.46 9.33
N LEU A 69 12.30 2.14 8.37
CA LEU A 69 12.50 0.75 7.92
C LEU A 69 13.00 -0.15 9.06
N LYS A 70 13.93 0.33 9.91
CA LYS A 70 14.40 -0.43 11.07
C LYS A 70 13.27 -0.67 12.07
N ASP A 71 12.42 0.31 12.29
CA ASP A 71 11.29 0.18 13.20
C ASP A 71 10.26 -0.83 12.67
N ILE A 72 9.94 -0.81 11.38
CA ILE A 72 9.10 -1.84 10.75
C ILE A 72 9.74 -3.23 10.89
N MET A 73 11.04 -3.36 10.68
CA MET A 73 11.74 -4.64 10.85
C MET A 73 11.65 -5.15 12.30
N ARG A 74 11.79 -4.27 13.29
CA ARG A 74 11.62 -4.62 14.70
C ARG A 74 10.18 -5.03 15.01
N GLU A 75 9.21 -4.35 14.44
CA GLU A 75 7.80 -4.67 14.60
C GLU A 75 7.47 -6.04 13.99
N LEU A 76 7.98 -6.35 12.79
CA LEU A 76 7.83 -7.65 12.16
C LEU A 76 8.45 -8.79 12.99
N ASP A 77 9.63 -8.57 13.56
CA ASP A 77 10.26 -9.55 14.45
C ASP A 77 9.44 -9.77 15.73
N ALA A 78 8.98 -8.67 16.35
CA ALA A 78 8.11 -8.74 17.52
C ALA A 78 6.78 -9.45 17.21
N LEU A 79 6.18 -9.22 16.03
CA LEU A 79 4.98 -9.90 15.58
C LEU A 79 5.23 -11.39 15.32
N SER A 80 6.37 -11.75 14.72
CA SER A 80 6.77 -13.14 14.50
C SER A 80 6.88 -13.90 15.82
N ILE A 81 7.62 -13.33 16.79
CA ILE A 81 7.78 -13.89 18.13
C ILE A 81 6.41 -14.03 18.83
N ARG A 82 5.53 -13.04 18.67
CA ARG A 82 4.18 -13.08 19.24
C ARG A 82 3.32 -14.18 18.63
N ILE A 83 3.32 -14.31 17.30
CA ILE A 83 2.56 -15.35 16.59
C ILE A 83 3.07 -16.74 16.97
N ALA A 84 4.39 -16.94 17.03
CA ALA A 84 4.99 -18.20 17.45
C ALA A 84 4.47 -18.62 18.84
N ARG A 85 4.54 -17.71 19.82
CA ARG A 85 4.00 -17.97 21.18
C ARG A 85 2.51 -18.29 21.17
N GLN A 86 1.72 -17.54 20.39
CA GLN A 86 0.27 -17.77 20.30
C GLN A 86 -0.06 -19.14 19.69
N VAL A 87 0.72 -19.58 18.68
CA VAL A 87 0.58 -20.90 18.06
C VAL A 87 0.97 -22.00 19.04
N ASP A 88 2.07 -21.82 19.78
CA ASP A 88 2.53 -22.78 20.79
C ASP A 88 1.51 -22.95 21.92
N ASP A 89 0.92 -21.85 22.40
CA ASP A 89 -0.15 -21.87 23.39
C ASP A 89 -1.40 -22.59 22.87
N ALA A 90 -1.80 -22.29 21.63
CA ALA A 90 -2.95 -22.92 20.99
C ALA A 90 -2.73 -24.43 20.80
N LEU A 91 -1.53 -24.83 20.36
CA LEU A 91 -1.15 -26.23 20.18
C LEU A 91 -1.15 -26.97 21.52
N THR A 92 -0.62 -26.36 22.58
CA THR A 92 -0.64 -26.93 23.93
C THR A 92 -2.06 -27.14 24.43
N ARG A 93 -2.94 -26.14 24.24
CA ARG A 93 -4.36 -26.25 24.64
C ARG A 93 -5.09 -27.33 23.85
N LEU A 94 -4.82 -27.45 22.55
CA LEU A 94 -5.39 -28.51 21.72
C LEU A 94 -4.93 -29.89 22.18
N GLN A 95 -3.63 -30.08 22.43
CA GLN A 95 -3.07 -31.34 22.95
C GLN A 95 -3.69 -31.73 24.30
N GLN A 96 -3.91 -30.76 25.19
CA GLN A 96 -4.58 -31.00 26.48
C GLN A 96 -6.05 -31.40 26.29
N ALA A 97 -6.78 -30.69 25.41
CA ALA A 97 -8.18 -30.99 25.14
C ALA A 97 -8.35 -32.38 24.49
N THR A 98 -7.46 -32.78 23.58
CA THR A 98 -7.46 -34.12 22.98
C THR A 98 -7.17 -35.19 24.02
N ALA A 99 -6.16 -35.00 24.87
CA ALA A 99 -5.82 -35.97 25.92
C ALA A 99 -6.96 -36.13 26.95
N GLU A 100 -7.67 -35.04 27.28
CA GLU A 100 -8.84 -35.08 28.14
C GLU A 100 -10.03 -35.80 27.48
N ALA A 101 -10.27 -35.54 26.19
CA ALA A 101 -11.28 -36.26 25.42
C ALA A 101 -10.98 -37.77 25.37
N ASP A 102 -9.73 -38.17 25.12
CA ASP A 102 -9.30 -39.57 25.10
C ASP A 102 -9.52 -40.26 26.45
N ARG A 103 -9.23 -39.58 27.57
CA ARG A 103 -9.52 -40.10 28.91
C ARG A 103 -11.01 -40.33 29.14
N ARG A 104 -11.85 -39.40 28.71
CA ARG A 104 -13.32 -39.54 28.83
C ARG A 104 -13.85 -40.67 27.95
N ILE A 105 -13.34 -40.81 26.73
CA ILE A 105 -13.65 -41.94 25.85
C ILE A 105 -13.25 -43.24 26.53
N ALA A 106 -12.03 -43.34 27.09
CA ALA A 106 -11.58 -44.53 27.80
C ALA A 106 -12.42 -44.86 29.04
N GLN A 107 -12.93 -43.86 29.77
CA GLN A 107 -13.84 -44.07 30.91
C GLN A 107 -15.22 -44.60 30.46
N LEU A 108 -15.75 -44.11 29.34
CA LEU A 108 -17.03 -44.56 28.78
C LEU A 108 -16.92 -45.90 28.04
N SER A 109 -15.77 -46.15 27.40
CA SER A 109 -15.45 -47.40 26.70
C SER A 109 -14.92 -48.48 27.62
N GLN A 110 -14.52 -48.15 28.86
CA GLN A 110 -14.40 -49.15 29.91
C GLN A 110 -15.79 -49.74 30.09
N PRO A 111 -16.00 -50.99 29.65
CA PRO A 111 -17.30 -51.59 29.78
C PRO A 111 -17.64 -51.52 31.25
N THR A 112 -18.91 -51.24 31.54
CA THR A 112 -19.59 -51.69 32.74
C THR A 112 -19.25 -53.18 32.89
N ALA A 113 -18.11 -53.51 33.50
CA ALA A 113 -17.58 -54.87 33.65
C ALA A 113 -18.44 -55.68 34.65
N THR A 114 -19.55 -55.09 35.07
CA THR A 114 -20.66 -55.70 35.79
C THR A 114 -21.77 -56.19 34.84
N SER A 115 -21.70 -55.98 33.52
CA SER A 115 -22.54 -56.71 32.56
C SER A 115 -21.95 -58.10 32.28
N ARG A 116 -21.91 -58.90 33.35
CA ARG A 116 -22.10 -60.36 33.39
C ARG A 116 -22.01 -61.06 32.03
N VAL A 117 -20.79 -61.34 31.58
CA VAL A 117 -20.56 -62.48 30.68
C VAL A 117 -20.66 -63.73 31.57
N GLU A 118 -21.84 -64.31 31.55
CA GLU A 118 -22.17 -65.60 32.14
C GLU A 118 -21.35 -66.72 31.47
N PRO A 119 -20.60 -67.54 32.22
CA PRO A 119 -19.89 -68.68 31.64
C PRO A 119 -20.69 -69.97 31.86
N ALA A 120 -21.03 -70.68 30.77
CA ALA A 120 -21.16 -72.16 30.60
C ALA A 120 -22.27 -72.55 29.58
N PRO A 121 -22.30 -73.79 29.04
CA PRO A 121 -21.27 -74.60 28.40
C PRO A 121 -21.76 -75.12 27.00
N PRO A 122 -21.02 -76.00 26.27
CA PRO A 122 -21.28 -76.30 24.86
C PRO A 122 -22.17 -77.54 24.65
N GLY A 123 -23.05 -77.49 23.63
CA GLY A 123 -23.66 -78.70 23.07
C GLY A 123 -25.02 -78.47 22.44
N GLY A 124 -25.17 -78.90 21.17
CA GLY A 124 -26.50 -79.20 20.59
C GLY A 124 -26.77 -78.53 19.25
N SER A 125 -26.52 -79.28 18.17
CA SER A 125 -26.66 -78.91 16.77
C SER A 125 -28.09 -78.54 16.30
N ALA A 126 -28.09 -77.81 15.18
CA ALA A 126 -28.92 -77.97 13.97
C ALA A 126 -30.20 -77.12 13.80
N LEU A 127 -30.09 -76.26 12.78
CA LEU A 127 -31.09 -75.90 11.75
C LEU A 127 -32.53 -75.64 12.21
N ASP A 128 -32.92 -74.37 12.28
CA ASP A 128 -33.93 -73.79 11.38
C ASP A 128 -33.98 -72.26 11.53
N ALA A 129 -34.56 -71.58 10.53
CA ALA A 129 -34.94 -70.16 10.49
C ALA A 129 -33.84 -69.11 10.18
N LEU A 130 -33.65 -68.88 8.88
CA LEU A 130 -33.25 -67.58 8.32
C LEU A 130 -34.14 -66.44 8.86
N PRO A 131 -33.58 -65.23 9.04
CA PRO A 131 -34.32 -64.05 8.63
C PRO A 131 -33.57 -63.23 7.57
N SER A 132 -34.27 -63.10 6.45
CA SER A 132 -34.29 -62.01 5.47
C SER A 132 -33.19 -60.95 5.55
N VAL A 133 -32.32 -60.98 4.55
CA VAL A 133 -31.60 -59.81 4.04
C VAL A 133 -32.60 -58.85 3.37
N SER A 134 -32.95 -57.76 4.04
CA SER A 134 -33.54 -56.59 3.40
C SER A 134 -32.45 -55.53 3.18
N SER A 135 -31.81 -55.64 2.02
CA SER A 135 -31.21 -54.48 1.36
C SER A 135 -32.32 -53.54 0.90
N VAL A 136 -32.22 -52.25 1.24
CA VAL A 136 -32.53 -51.08 0.38
C VAL A 136 -32.24 -49.77 1.15
N THR A 137 -31.23 -49.08 0.64
CA THR A 137 -31.15 -47.63 0.39
C THR A 137 -30.73 -46.65 1.50
N ALA A 138 -29.65 -45.93 1.15
CA ALA A 138 -29.04 -44.79 1.81
C ALA A 138 -30.03 -43.63 2.09
N PRO A 139 -29.80 -42.83 3.16
CA PRO A 139 -30.45 -41.54 3.30
C PRO A 139 -29.76 -40.54 2.37
N SER A 140 -30.24 -40.45 1.13
CA SER A 140 -30.05 -39.24 0.32
C SER A 140 -30.88 -38.12 0.93
N LEU A 141 -30.20 -37.16 1.56
CA LEU A 141 -30.76 -35.87 1.93
C LEU A 141 -31.03 -35.05 0.65
N THR A 142 -32.10 -35.38 -0.06
CA THR A 142 -32.73 -34.46 -1.01
C THR A 142 -33.89 -33.77 -0.31
N SER A 143 -33.56 -32.74 0.47
CA SER A 143 -34.54 -31.74 0.86
C SER A 143 -34.90 -30.91 -0.36
N SER A 144 -36.09 -31.21 -0.88
CA SER A 144 -37.04 -30.32 -1.54
C SER A 144 -36.58 -28.86 -1.64
N SER A 145 -36.07 -28.50 -2.82
CA SER A 145 -35.95 -27.12 -3.28
C SER A 145 -37.01 -26.87 -4.34
N ALA A 146 -38.19 -26.44 -3.90
CA ALA A 146 -39.20 -25.68 -4.63
C ALA A 146 -40.36 -25.44 -3.65
N GLU A 147 -40.98 -24.29 -3.46
CA GLU A 147 -40.81 -22.94 -3.98
C GLU A 147 -41.74 -22.12 -3.08
N ALA A 148 -41.21 -21.11 -2.40
CA ALA A 148 -42.04 -20.12 -1.70
C ALA A 148 -41.45 -18.75 -2.04
N ALA A 149 -41.97 -18.19 -3.12
CA ALA A 149 -41.85 -16.77 -3.42
C ALA A 149 -42.42 -15.96 -2.24
N THR A 150 -41.56 -15.24 -1.54
CA THR A 150 -41.91 -13.97 -0.92
C THR A 150 -40.70 -13.07 -1.08
N GLY A 151 -40.88 -11.98 -1.84
CA GLY A 151 -39.83 -11.06 -2.24
C GLY A 151 -39.14 -10.40 -1.05
N GLY A 152 -37.96 -10.91 -0.70
CA GLY A 152 -36.93 -10.16 0.01
C GLY A 152 -36.00 -9.49 -1.02
N PRO A 153 -35.54 -8.24 -0.79
CA PRO A 153 -34.67 -7.54 -1.72
C PRO A 153 -33.41 -8.37 -2.01
N PRO A 154 -32.82 -8.27 -3.21
CA PRO A 154 -31.68 -9.06 -3.61
C PRO A 154 -30.61 -8.94 -2.52
N ARG A 155 -30.27 -10.07 -1.90
CA ARG A 155 -29.16 -10.13 -0.95
C ARG A 155 -27.90 -9.82 -1.75
N ALA A 156 -27.55 -8.55 -1.76
CA ALA A 156 -26.39 -8.03 -2.47
C ALA A 156 -25.19 -8.89 -2.07
N LEU A 157 -24.61 -9.56 -3.06
CA LEU A 157 -23.33 -10.23 -2.94
C LEU A 157 -22.39 -9.23 -2.27
N ALA A 158 -21.93 -9.52 -1.06
CA ALA A 158 -21.06 -8.61 -0.33
C ALA A 158 -19.89 -8.27 -1.27
N PRO A 159 -19.64 -6.98 -1.56
CA PRO A 159 -18.58 -6.59 -2.48
C PRO A 159 -17.27 -7.20 -2.01
N ALA A 160 -16.42 -7.64 -2.94
CA ALA A 160 -15.11 -8.19 -2.60
C ALA A 160 -14.38 -7.21 -1.66
N PRO A 161 -13.51 -7.66 -0.74
CA PRO A 161 -12.92 -6.79 0.28
C PRO A 161 -12.19 -5.56 -0.30
N THR A 162 -11.71 -5.65 -1.55
CA THR A 162 -11.15 -4.52 -2.31
C THR A 162 -12.23 -3.51 -2.73
N ASP A 163 -13.37 -3.97 -3.23
CA ASP A 163 -14.50 -3.15 -3.66
C ASP A 163 -15.13 -2.42 -2.47
N ALA A 164 -15.22 -3.07 -1.30
CA ALA A 164 -15.69 -2.45 -0.07
C ALA A 164 -14.81 -1.26 0.36
N ARG A 165 -13.48 -1.38 0.18
CA ARG A 165 -12.54 -0.28 0.49
C ARG A 165 -12.63 0.85 -0.53
N LEU A 166 -12.80 0.54 -1.82
CA LEU A 166 -13.00 1.54 -2.86
C LEU A 166 -14.33 2.29 -2.68
N ALA A 167 -15.38 1.60 -2.22
CA ALA A 167 -16.66 2.21 -1.92
C ALA A 167 -16.55 3.31 -0.86
N VAL A 168 -15.72 3.12 0.17
CA VAL A 168 -15.46 4.15 1.20
C VAL A 168 -14.77 5.37 0.59
N VAL A 169 -13.76 5.16 -0.27
CA VAL A 169 -13.06 6.26 -0.96
C VAL A 169 -14.02 7.05 -1.85
N TYR A 170 -14.90 6.37 -2.60
CA TYR A 170 -15.89 7.03 -3.43
C TYR A 170 -16.94 7.79 -2.62
N ALA A 171 -17.42 7.22 -1.51
CA ALA A 171 -18.37 7.91 -0.64
C ALA A 171 -17.79 9.21 -0.05
N LEU A 172 -16.50 9.19 0.35
CA LEU A 172 -15.82 10.39 0.85
C LEU A 172 -15.60 11.43 -0.26
N ALA A 173 -15.29 11.00 -1.48
CA ALA A 173 -15.17 11.90 -2.63
C ALA A 173 -16.53 12.51 -3.02
N ASP A 174 -17.61 11.73 -2.94
CA ASP A 174 -18.97 12.21 -3.20
C ASP A 174 -19.47 13.18 -2.11
N ALA A 175 -18.94 13.06 -0.89
CA ALA A 175 -19.11 14.04 0.17
C ALA A 175 -18.29 15.33 -0.04
N GLY A 176 -17.51 15.42 -1.12
CA GLY A 176 -16.74 16.62 -1.50
C GLY A 176 -15.38 16.75 -0.84
N LEU A 177 -14.85 15.71 -0.19
CA LEU A 177 -13.51 15.75 0.38
C LEU A 177 -12.43 15.76 -0.73
N SER A 178 -11.33 16.45 -0.46
CA SER A 178 -10.17 16.46 -1.36
C SER A 178 -9.38 15.14 -1.27
N ALA A 179 -8.64 14.79 -2.33
CA ALA A 179 -7.86 13.55 -2.36
C ALA A 179 -6.85 13.45 -1.20
N THR A 180 -6.27 14.58 -0.78
CA THR A 180 -5.34 14.64 0.37
C THR A 180 -6.05 14.45 1.70
N ASP A 181 -7.27 14.97 1.87
CA ASP A 181 -8.07 14.75 3.08
C ASP A 181 -8.54 13.30 3.20
N ILE A 182 -8.98 12.70 2.08
CA ILE A 182 -9.35 11.28 2.01
C ILE A 182 -8.15 10.40 2.34
N ALA A 183 -6.96 10.72 1.82
CA ALA A 183 -5.71 10.02 2.11
C ALA A 183 -5.39 10.02 3.61
N ARG A 184 -5.48 11.19 4.28
CA ARG A 184 -5.29 11.28 5.74
C ARG A 184 -6.33 10.46 6.52
N GLN A 185 -7.59 10.49 6.11
CA GLN A 185 -8.68 9.82 6.82
C GLN A 185 -8.66 8.29 6.63
N THR A 186 -8.24 7.82 5.47
CA THR A 186 -8.18 6.39 5.12
C THR A 186 -6.82 5.75 5.38
N GLY A 187 -5.80 6.55 5.74
CA GLY A 187 -4.43 6.08 5.95
C GLY A 187 -3.72 5.63 4.67
N ARG A 188 -4.11 6.19 3.52
CA ARG A 188 -3.56 5.84 2.19
C ARG A 188 -2.72 6.97 1.60
N GLN A 189 -1.99 6.69 0.53
CA GLN A 189 -1.21 7.70 -0.19
C GLN A 189 -2.11 8.58 -1.07
N ALA A 190 -1.84 9.88 -1.13
CA ALA A 190 -2.62 10.83 -1.93
C ALA A 190 -2.66 10.45 -3.42
N GLY A 191 -1.53 10.03 -3.99
CA GLY A 191 -1.45 9.61 -5.40
C GLY A 191 -2.28 8.35 -5.71
N GLU A 192 -2.42 7.42 -4.75
CA GLU A 192 -3.28 6.24 -4.90
C GLU A 192 -4.76 6.65 -4.96
N ILE A 193 -5.18 7.58 -4.10
CA ILE A 193 -6.53 8.13 -4.11
C ILE A 193 -6.82 8.88 -5.41
N GLU A 194 -5.88 9.70 -5.89
CA GLU A 194 -6.02 10.40 -7.18
C GLU A 194 -6.18 9.41 -8.34
N LEU A 195 -5.38 8.34 -8.38
CA LEU A 195 -5.50 7.30 -9.39
C LEU A 195 -6.88 6.63 -9.35
N ILE A 196 -7.36 6.25 -8.16
CA ILE A 196 -8.68 5.63 -7.97
C ILE A 196 -9.79 6.55 -8.49
N LEU A 197 -9.74 7.85 -8.18
CA LEU A 197 -10.74 8.82 -8.63
C LEU A 197 -10.66 9.08 -10.15
N ASN A 198 -9.46 9.11 -10.72
CA ASN A 198 -9.26 9.25 -12.16
C ASN A 198 -9.80 8.04 -12.93
N LEU A 199 -9.57 6.83 -12.42
CA LEU A 199 -10.13 5.60 -13.00
C LEU A 199 -11.67 5.61 -12.96
N ARG A 200 -12.27 6.08 -11.86
CA ARG A 200 -13.73 6.26 -11.76
C ARG A 200 -14.26 7.26 -12.77
N ARG A 201 -13.59 8.41 -12.93
CA ARG A 201 -13.98 9.44 -13.92
C ARG A 201 -13.90 8.89 -15.34
N ALA A 202 -12.79 8.22 -15.68
CA ALA A 202 -12.58 7.61 -16.99
C ALA A 202 -13.60 6.50 -17.30
N ALA A 203 -14.09 5.79 -16.28
CA ALA A 203 -15.16 4.80 -16.43
C ALA A 203 -16.55 5.44 -16.57
N ALA A 204 -16.77 6.63 -15.99
CA ALA A 204 -18.02 7.37 -16.05
C ALA A 204 -18.19 8.16 -17.35
N GLU A 205 -17.10 8.55 -18.00
CA GLU A 205 -17.13 9.14 -19.34
C GLU A 205 -17.35 8.03 -20.39
N PRO A 206 -18.53 7.96 -21.03
CA PRO A 206 -18.72 7.03 -22.13
C PRO A 206 -17.77 7.45 -23.26
N ARG A 207 -16.83 6.57 -23.59
CA ARG A 207 -15.95 6.73 -24.76
C ARG A 207 -16.83 7.03 -25.97
N SER A 208 -16.86 8.31 -26.35
CA SER A 208 -17.57 8.80 -27.52
C SER A 208 -16.78 8.29 -28.71
N THR A 209 -17.15 7.10 -29.17
CA THR A 209 -16.65 6.53 -30.41
C THR A 209 -17.20 7.37 -31.55
N GLU A 210 -16.31 8.06 -32.26
CA GLU A 210 -16.54 8.46 -33.66
C GLU A 210 -16.88 7.25 -34.53
#